data_AF-A0A413FW48-F1
#
_entry.id   AF-A0A413FW48-F1
#
_cell.length_a   1.000
_cell.length_b   1.000
_cell.length_c   1.000
_cell.angle_alpha   90.00
_cell.angle_beta   90.00
_cell.angle_gamma   90.00
#
_symmetry.space_group_name_H-M   'P 1'
#
loop_
_entity.id
_entity.type
_entity.pdbx_description
1 polymer ?
#
loop_
_entity_poly.entity_id
_entity_poly.type
_entity_poly.pdbx_seq_one_letter_code
_entity_poly.pdbx_strand_id
1 'polypeptide(L)'
;MDEMDLTSAESKATYEEIKAYVLEHSGLKVSSLYIAQVKQKHGIIERENYNKPKSENAKQPQCPPEKEKAITEALRHFGMI
;
A
#
# COMPACT_ATOMS: atom_id res chain seq x y z
N MET A 1 -17.21 7.39 19.10
CA MET A 1 -17.60 6.28 18.21
C MET A 1 -18.24 7.02 17.07
N ASP A 2 -17.41 7.44 16.11
CA ASP A 2 -17.82 8.50 15.20
C ASP A 2 -17.82 7.93 13.79
N GLU A 3 -19.04 7.61 13.38
CA GLU A 3 -19.49 7.45 12.00
C GLU A 3 -19.06 8.70 11.22
N MET A 4 -18.09 8.55 10.31
CA MET A 4 -17.63 9.64 9.45
C MET A 4 -18.15 9.42 8.03
N ASP A 5 -18.84 10.46 7.57
CA ASP A 5 -19.65 10.60 6.37
C ASP A 5 -18.92 10.25 5.06
N LEU A 6 -19.58 9.41 4.26
CA LEU A 6 -18.99 8.78 3.10
C LEU A 6 -18.96 9.71 1.85
N THR A 7 -17.85 10.43 1.59
CA THR A 7 -17.69 11.25 0.38
C THR A 7 -16.32 11.09 -0.30
N SER A 8 -16.26 10.24 -1.33
CA SER A 8 -15.14 10.04 -2.30
C SER A 8 -13.74 9.70 -1.75
N ALA A 9 -13.49 9.82 -0.45
CA ALA A 9 -12.34 9.30 0.27
C ALA A 9 -12.55 7.85 0.77
N GLU A 10 -13.78 7.35 0.63
CA GLU A 10 -14.29 6.02 0.96
C GLU A 10 -13.55 4.82 0.38
N SER A 11 -13.00 4.93 -0.83
CA SER A 11 -12.38 3.78 -1.51
C SER A 11 -10.94 3.56 -1.05
N LYS A 12 -10.46 4.33 -0.08
CA LYS A 12 -9.11 4.17 0.46
C LYS A 12 -9.12 3.13 1.56
N ALA A 13 -8.92 1.87 1.17
CA ALA A 13 -8.59 0.84 2.14
C ALA A 13 -7.40 1.27 2.99
N THR A 14 -7.57 1.11 4.30
CA THR A 14 -6.52 1.39 5.26
C THR A 14 -5.33 0.46 5.03
N TYR A 15 -4.15 0.87 5.51
CA TYR A 15 -2.96 0.01 5.44
C TYR A 15 -3.16 -1.33 6.14
N GLU A 16 -4.06 -1.43 7.12
CA GLU A 16 -4.37 -2.66 7.83
C GLU A 16 -5.28 -3.57 7.00
N GLU A 17 -6.32 -3.03 6.36
CA GLU A 17 -7.18 -3.78 5.45
C GLU A 17 -6.41 -4.33 4.26
N ILE A 18 -5.51 -3.54 3.66
CA ILE A 18 -4.65 -4.01 2.58
C ILE A 18 -3.73 -5.15 3.06
N LYS A 19 -3.19 -5.06 4.28
CA LYS A 19 -2.37 -6.14 4.84
C LYS A 19 -3.17 -7.40 5.12
N ALA A 20 -4.38 -7.25 5.67
CA ALA A 20 -5.27 -8.36 5.96
C ALA A 20 -5.65 -9.07 4.66
N TYR A 21 -6.10 -8.33 3.65
CA TYR A 21 -6.44 -8.89 2.34
C TYR A 21 -5.28 -9.65 1.71
N VAL A 22 -4.07 -9.07 1.72
CA VAL A 22 -2.88 -9.74 1.18
C VAL A 22 -2.51 -11.01 1.97
N LEU A 23 -2.69 -10.99 3.29
CA LEU A 23 -2.45 -12.15 4.13
C LEU A 23 -3.49 -13.24 3.88
N GLU A 24 -4.77 -12.89 3.74
CA GLU A 24 -5.87 -13.84 3.53
C GLU A 24 -5.86 -14.45 2.13
N HIS A 25 -5.59 -13.64 1.10
CA HIS A 25 -5.60 -14.09 -0.30
C HIS A 25 -4.28 -14.72 -0.75
N SER A 26 -3.14 -14.17 -0.32
CA SER A 26 -1.82 -14.64 -0.77
C SER A 26 -1.06 -15.40 0.32
N GLY A 27 -1.48 -15.35 1.59
CA GLY A 27 -0.70 -15.91 2.70
C GLY A 27 0.58 -15.14 3.03
N LEU A 28 0.79 -13.96 2.42
CA LEU A 28 2.03 -13.22 2.51
C LEU A 28 1.92 -12.05 3.49
N LYS A 29 2.93 -11.88 4.34
CA LYS A 29 3.04 -10.69 5.20
C LYS A 29 3.73 -9.55 4.45
N VAL A 30 3.02 -8.43 4.28
CA VAL A 30 3.52 -7.20 3.65
C VAL A 30 3.69 -6.08 4.67
N SER A 31 4.78 -5.31 4.53
CA SER A 31 5.03 -4.13 5.36
C SER A 31 4.35 -2.90 4.77
N SER A 32 4.06 -1.91 5.62
CA SER A 32 3.48 -0.63 5.18
C SER A 32 4.34 0.09 4.13
N LEU A 33 5.68 -0.08 4.20
CA LEU A 33 6.62 0.44 3.21
C LEU A 33 6.32 -0.06 1.80
N TYR A 34 6.04 -1.36 1.66
CA TYR A 34 5.75 -1.98 0.37
C TYR A 34 4.44 -1.47 -0.21
N ILE A 35 3.41 -1.32 0.62
CA ILE A 35 2.14 -0.72 0.20
C ILE A 35 2.36 0.72 -0.31
N ALA A 36 3.17 1.51 0.39
CA ALA A 36 3.49 2.87 -0.03
C ALA A 36 4.28 2.91 -1.36
N GLN A 37 5.24 1.99 -1.57
CA GLN A 37 5.98 1.88 -2.82
C GLN A 37 5.07 1.52 -4.00
N VAL A 38 4.16 0.56 -3.83
CA VAL A 38 3.20 0.16 -4.87
C VAL A 38 2.22 1.29 -5.17
N LYS A 39 1.66 1.92 -4.13
CA LYS A 39 0.79 3.10 -4.29
C LYS A 39 1.51 4.22 -5.07
N GLN A 40 2.77 4.52 -4.73
CA GLN A 40 3.60 5.49 -5.45
C GLN A 40 3.83 5.10 -6.92
N LYS A 41 4.08 3.82 -7.20
CA LYS A 41 4.28 3.29 -8.57
C LYS A 41 3.03 3.49 -9.45
N HIS A 42 1.85 3.41 -8.86
CA HIS A 42 0.56 3.62 -9.53
C HIS A 42 0.06 5.08 -9.48
N GLY A 43 0.85 6.02 -8.96
CA GLY A 43 0.47 7.44 -8.87
C GLY A 43 -0.52 7.77 -7.74
N ILE A 44 -0.81 6.83 -6.84
CA ILE A 44 -1.59 7.06 -5.63
C ILE A 44 -0.66 7.65 -4.57
N ILE A 45 -0.44 8.96 -4.62
CA ILE A 45 0.44 9.65 -3.67
C ILE A 45 -0.43 10.19 -2.53
N GLU A 46 -0.56 9.41 -1.44
CA GLU A 46 -1.28 9.88 -0.25
C GLU A 46 -0.43 10.81 0.65
N ARG A 47 0.91 10.71 0.56
CA ARG A 47 1.87 11.54 1.31
C ARG A 47 3.27 11.45 0.71
N GLU A 48 4.09 12.49 0.88
CA GLU A 48 5.51 12.41 0.57
C GLU A 48 6.17 11.27 1.37
N ASN A 49 7.00 10.47 0.72
CA ASN A 49 7.80 9.47 1.41
C ASN A 49 8.91 10.18 2.20
N TYR A 50 8.64 10.47 3.47
CA TYR A 50 9.63 11.06 4.39
C TYR A 50 10.80 10.13 4.70
N ASN A 51 10.68 8.84 4.37
CA ASN A 51 11.77 7.87 4.45
C ASN A 51 12.70 8.04 3.24
N LYS A 52 13.25 9.24 3.08
CA LYS A 52 14.27 9.49 2.06
C LYS A 52 15.52 8.66 2.44
N PRO A 53 16.13 7.94 1.49
CA PRO A 53 17.38 7.24 1.76
C PRO A 53 18.41 8.25 2.27
N LYS A 54 19.00 8.00 3.44
CA LYS A 54 19.99 8.90 4.08
C LYS A 54 21.27 9.09 3.25
N SER A 55 21.47 8.23 2.25
CA SER A 55 22.58 8.29 1.30
C SER A 55 22.07 7.98 -0.10
N GLU A 56 22.69 8.56 -1.12
CA GLU A 56 22.38 8.33 -2.55
C GLU A 56 22.44 6.84 -2.95
N ASN A 57 23.16 6.03 -2.17
CA ASN A 57 23.34 4.58 -2.38
C ASN A 57 22.57 3.70 -1.38
N ALA A 58 21.76 4.27 -0.48
CA ALA A 58 20.92 3.48 0.41
C ALA A 58 19.74 2.93 -0.39
N LYS A 59 19.95 1.77 -1.03
CA LYS A 59 18.89 1.05 -1.72
C LYS A 59 17.80 0.71 -0.71
N GLN A 60 16.64 1.37 -0.82
CA GLN A 60 15.46 0.88 -0.11
C GLN A 60 15.21 -0.57 -0.57
N PRO A 61 14.81 -1.47 0.35
CA PRO A 61 14.39 -2.80 -0.05
C PRO A 61 13.25 -2.65 -1.06
N GLN A 62 13.47 -3.13 -2.28
CA GLN A 62 12.41 -3.21 -3.28
C GLN A 62 11.47 -4.35 -2.90
N CYS A 63 10.16 -4.12 -3.03
CA CYS A 63 9.17 -5.17 -2.92
C CYS A 63 9.57 -6.35 -3.82
N PRO A 64 9.64 -7.60 -3.30
CA PRO A 64 9.70 -8.75 -4.18
C PRO A 64 8.44 -8.80 -5.05
N PRO A 65 8.53 -9.30 -6.30
CA PRO A 65 7.44 -9.24 -7.28
C PRO A 65 6.17 -9.96 -6.81
N GLU A 66 6.31 -11.00 -5.97
CA GLU A 66 5.18 -11.73 -5.39
C GLU A 66 4.35 -10.85 -4.45
N LYS A 67 5.03 -10.04 -3.61
CA LYS A 67 4.37 -9.11 -2.69
C LYS A 67 3.77 -7.92 -3.42
N GLU A 68 4.46 -7.42 -4.45
CA GLU A 68 3.93 -6.35 -5.30
C GLU A 68 2.60 -6.77 -5.93
N LYS A 69 2.55 -7.95 -6.56
CA LYS A 69 1.31 -8.48 -7.16
C LYS A 69 0.17 -8.58 -6.15
N ALA A 70 0.43 -9.15 -4.97
CA ALA A 70 -0.58 -9.27 -3.94
C ALA A 70 -1.13 -7.90 -3.49
N ILE A 71 -0.25 -6.92 -3.30
CA ILE A 71 -0.65 -5.55 -2.94
C ILE A 71 -1.44 -4.90 -4.09
N THR A 72 -1.00 -5.04 -5.34
CA THR A 72 -1.72 -4.53 -6.51
C THR A 72 -3.12 -5.14 -6.63
N GLU A 73 -3.26 -6.44 -6.39
CA GLU A 73 -4.58 -7.10 -6.35
C GLU A 73 -5.46 -6.54 -5.23
N ALA A 74 -4.90 -6.33 -4.03
CA ALA A 74 -5.61 -5.69 -2.94
C ALA A 74 -6.06 -4.27 -3.33
N LEU A 75 -5.16 -3.44 -3.85
CA LEU A 75 -5.47 -2.07 -4.30
C LEU A 75 -6.58 -2.07 -5.37
N ARG A 76 -6.56 -3.03 -6.31
CA ARG A 76 -7.59 -3.19 -7.33
C ARG A 76 -8.93 -3.63 -6.74
N HIS A 77 -8.90 -4.53 -5.75
CA HIS A 77 -10.10 -4.97 -5.04
C HIS A 77 -10.79 -3.81 -4.32
N PHE A 78 -10.01 -2.94 -3.70
CA PHE A 78 -10.50 -1.74 -3.03
C PHE A 78 -10.79 -0.57 -3.99
N GLY A 79 -10.58 -0.73 -5.29
CA GLY A 79 -10.85 0.32 -6.29
C GLY A 79 -9.91 1.52 -6.20
N MET A 80 -8.69 1.32 -5.69
CA MET A 80 -7.67 2.37 -5.59
C MET A 80 -6.89 2.58 -6.90
N ILE A 81 -6.79 1.53 -7.73
CA ILE A 81 -6.12 1.52 -9.05
C ILE A 81 -7.02 0.96 -10.15
#